data_AF-A0A7X9DC70-F1
#
_entry.id   AF-A0A7X9DC70-F1
#
_cell.length_a   1.000
_cell.length_b   1.000
_cell.length_c   1.000
_cell.angle_alpha   90.00
_cell.angle_beta   90.00
_cell.angle_gamma   90.00
#
_symmetry.space_group_name_H-M   'P 1'
#
loop_
_entity.id
_entity.type
_entity.pdbx_description
1 polymer ?
#
loop_
_entity_poly.entity_id
_entity_poly.type
_entity_poly.pdbx_seq_one_letter_code
_entity_poly.pdbx_strand_id
1 'polypeptide(L)' 'MQTKIKEYRAKYELTQEELAQKVGVRRETIVFLEKGKYNPSLKLAYQIAKILKTSIEKLFILE' A
#
# COMPACT_ATOMS: atom_id res chain seq x y z
N MET A 1 9.04 -7.48 -6.71
CA MET A 1 7.74 -6.76 -6.67
C MET A 1 8.01 -5.27 -6.50
N GLN A 2 7.70 -4.49 -7.52
CA GLN A 2 7.70 -3.04 -7.43
C GLN A 2 6.31 -2.57 -6.93
N THR A 3 6.26 -1.54 -6.09
CA THR A 3 4.98 -0.97 -5.64
C THR A 3 4.91 0.53 -5.88
N LYS A 4 3.71 1.01 -6.20
CA LYS A 4 3.40 2.44 -6.37
C LYS A 4 2.72 3.04 -5.15
N ILE A 5 2.72 2.34 -4.02
CA ILE A 5 2.02 2.75 -2.79
C ILE A 5 2.45 4.16 -2.38
N LYS A 6 3.75 4.45 -2.35
CA LYS A 6 4.27 5.77 -1.96
C LYS A 6 3.74 6.89 -2.86
N GLU A 7 3.70 6.66 -4.16
CA GLU A 7 3.24 7.65 -5.14
C GLU A 7 1.75 7.96 -4.94
N TYR A 8 0.92 6.92 -4.83
CA TYR A 8 -0.52 7.10 -4.60
C TYR A 8 -0.81 7.69 -3.22
N ARG A 9 -0.06 7.28 -2.20
CA ARG A 9 -0.17 7.82 -0.85
C ARG A 9 0.10 9.33 -0.84
N ALA A 10 1.15 9.77 -1.53
CA ALA A 10 1.49 11.19 -1.66
C ALA A 10 0.41 11.99 -2.41
N LYS A 11 -0.25 11.40 -3.42
CA LYS A 11 -1.39 12.04 -4.12
C LYS A 11 -2.60 12.33 -3.22
N TYR A 12 -2.73 11.60 -2.12
CA TYR A 12 -3.81 11.80 -1.13
C TYR A 12 -3.30 12.42 0.17
N GLU A 13 -2.07 12.95 0.18
CA GLU A 13 -1.44 13.60 1.35
C GLU A 13 -1.40 12.72 2.60
N LEU A 14 -1.44 11.39 2.42
CA LEU A 14 -1.42 10.44 3.51
C LEU A 14 0.02 10.20 3.98
N THR A 15 0.23 10.06 5.27
CA THR A 15 1.46 9.51 5.84
C THR A 15 1.41 7.98 5.87
N GLN A 16 2.57 7.33 6.08
CA GLN A 16 2.61 5.86 6.23
C GLN A 16 1.79 5.41 7.44
N GLU A 17 1.79 6.19 8.52
CA GLU A 17 1.01 5.95 9.73
C GLU A 17 -0.49 6.02 9.43
N GLU A 18 -0.95 7.07 8.75
CA GLU A 18 -2.37 7.22 8.41
C GLU A 18 -2.86 6.11 7.47
N LEU A 19 -2.05 5.70 6.49
CA LEU A 19 -2.41 4.57 5.65
C LEU A 19 -2.48 3.27 6.47
N ALA A 20 -1.53 3.05 7.39
CA ALA A 20 -1.51 1.89 8.25
C ALA A 20 -2.75 1.82 9.15
N GLN A 21 -3.13 2.95 9.77
CA GLN A 21 -4.33 3.08 10.59
C GLN A 21 -5.62 2.80 9.79
N LYS A 22 -5.75 3.38 8.59
CA LYS A 22 -6.92 3.16 7.73
C LYS A 22 -7.07 1.70 7.27
N VAL A 23 -5.94 1.00 7.10
CA VAL A 23 -5.91 -0.41 6.69
C VAL A 23 -6.04 -1.36 7.90
N GLY A 24 -5.69 -0.90 9.11
CA GLY A 24 -5.66 -1.71 10.32
C GLY A 24 -4.40 -2.56 10.46
N VAL A 25 -3.25 -2.04 10.03
CA VAL A 25 -1.94 -2.70 10.15
C VAL A 25 -0.94 -1.81 10.88
N ARG A 26 0.23 -2.35 11.20
CA ARG A 26 1.34 -1.56 11.76
C ARG A 26 1.97 -0.69 10.68
N ARG A 27 2.52 0.46 11.08
CA ARG A 27 3.26 1.35 10.16
C ARG A 27 4.38 0.62 9.44
N GLU A 28 5.15 -0.24 10.14
CA GLU A 28 6.21 -1.05 9.52
C GLU A 28 5.70 -1.90 8.35
N THR A 29 4.46 -2.40 8.41
CA THR A 29 3.86 -3.17 7.30
C THR A 29 3.80 -2.32 6.03
N ILE A 30 3.35 -1.06 6.13
CA ILE A 30 3.33 -0.12 5.01
C ILE A 30 4.75 0.20 4.53
N VAL A 31 5.70 0.38 5.44
CA VAL A 31 7.12 0.61 5.10
C VAL A 31 7.69 -0.57 4.29
N PHE A 32 7.45 -1.81 4.71
CA PHE A 32 7.95 -2.98 4.00
C PHE A 32 7.27 -3.16 2.63
N LEU A 33 5.98 -2.84 2.54
CA LEU A 33 5.23 -2.86 1.28
C LEU A 33 5.75 -1.80 0.29
N GLU A 34 5.98 -0.56 0.73
CA GLU A 34 6.57 0.49 -0.10
C GLU A 34 7.99 0.13 -0.58
N LYS A 35 8.74 -0.66 0.21
CA LYS A 35 10.06 -1.17 -0.16
C LYS A 35 10.02 -2.47 -0.99
N GLY A 36 8.84 -3.03 -1.26
CA GLY A 36 8.68 -4.30 -1.97
C GLY A 36 9.23 -5.52 -1.20
N LYS A 37 9.47 -5.39 0.11
CA LYS A 37 10.07 -6.42 0.99
C LYS A 37 9.05 -7.36 1.63
N TYR A 38 7.77 -7.15 1.38
CA TYR A 38 6.69 -7.92 1.96
C TYR A 38 5.64 -8.21 0.91
N ASN A 39 5.24 -9.47 0.78
CA ASN A 39 4.15 -9.88 -0.07
C ASN A 39 2.83 -9.84 0.72
N PRO A 40 1.91 -8.89 0.45
CA PRO A 40 0.66 -8.79 1.19
C PRO A 40 -0.27 -9.96 0.88
N SER A 41 -1.21 -10.23 1.79
CA SER A 41 -2.39 -11.04 1.43
C SER A 41 -3.26 -10.28 0.43
N LEU A 42 -4.05 -11.02 -0.37
CA LEU A 42 -5.00 -10.42 -1.33
C LEU A 42 -5.95 -9.43 -0.64
N LYS A 43 -6.42 -9.76 0.57
CA LYS A 43 -7.27 -8.89 1.39
C LYS A 43 -6.57 -7.56 1.73
N LEU A 44 -5.30 -7.61 2.14
CA LEU A 44 -4.52 -6.42 2.48
C LEU A 44 -4.25 -5.56 1.24
N ALA A 45 -3.84 -6.19 0.13
CA ALA A 45 -3.63 -5.50 -1.14
C ALA A 45 -4.92 -4.80 -1.62
N TYR A 46 -6.07 -5.47 -1.51
CA TYR A 46 -7.37 -4.92 -1.83
C TYR A 46 -7.75 -3.71 -0.97
N GLN A 47 -7.54 -3.79 0.35
CA GLN A 47 -7.83 -2.68 1.26
C GLN A 47 -6.98 -1.44 0.96
N ILE A 48 -5.68 -1.63 0.72
CA ILE A 48 -4.76 -0.55 0.34
C ILE A 48 -5.21 0.07 -0.98
N ALA A 49 -5.55 -0.74 -1.98
CA ALA A 49 -6.03 -0.28 -3.27
C ALA A 49 -7.32 0.54 -3.16
N LYS A 50 -8.26 0.10 -2.32
CA LYS A 50 -9.50 0.83 -2.04
C LYS A 50 -9.24 2.20 -1.40
N ILE A 51 -8.36 2.28 -0.40
CA ILE A 51 -8.04 3.54 0.29
C ILE A 51 -7.32 4.51 -0.66
N LEU A 52 -6.42 4.00 -1.49
CA LEU A 52 -5.67 4.76 -2.48
C LEU A 52 -6.44 4.94 -3.80
N LYS A 53 -7.74 4.60 -3.82
CA LYS A 53 -8.68 4.73 -4.94
C LYS A 53 -8.08 4.28 -6.30
N THR A 54 -7.48 3.10 -6.32
CA THR A 54 -6.87 2.51 -7.51
C THR A 54 -7.03 0.99 -7.49
N SER A 55 -6.53 0.29 -8.51
CA SER A 55 -6.56 -1.18 -8.56
C SER A 55 -5.29 -1.80 -7.99
N ILE A 56 -5.37 -3.08 -7.59
CA ILE A 56 -4.22 -3.85 -7.10
C ILE A 56 -3.13 -3.90 -8.18
N GLU A 57 -3.49 -4.15 -9.44
CA GLU A 57 -2.56 -4.24 -10.58
C GLU A 57 -1.80 -2.94 -10.84
N LYS A 58 -2.42 -1.78 -10.56
CA LYS A 58 -1.77 -0.47 -10.67
C LYS A 58 -0.84 -0.17 -9.49
N LEU A 59 -1.09 -0.80 -8.34
CA LEU A 59 -0.34 -0.59 -7.09
C LEU A 59 0.83 -1.55 -6.91
N PHE A 60 0.66 -2.80 -7.33
CA PHE A 60 1.61 -3.88 -7.16
C PHE A 60 1.97 -4.42 -8.53
N ILE A 61 3.21 -4.17 -8.94
CA ILE A 61 3.76 -4.59 -10.22
C ILE A 61 4.62 -5.83 -9.96
N LEU A 62 4.09 -6.96 -10.42
CA LEU A 62 4.77 -8.25 -10.41
C LEU A 62 5.46 -8.39 -11.77
N GLU A 63 6.79 -8.54 -11.75
CA GLU A 63 7.56 -9.04 -12.89
C GLU A 63 7.59 -10.57 -12.84
#